data_AF-A0A382UQB7-F1
#
_entry.id   AF-A0A382UQB7-F1
#
_cell.length_a   1.000
_cell.length_b   1.000
_cell.length_c   1.000
_cell.angle_alpha   90.00
_cell.angle_beta   90.00
_cell.angle_gamma   90.00
#
_symmetry.space_group_name_H-M   'P 1'
#
loop_
_entity.id
_entity.type
_entity.pdbx_description
1 polymer ?
#
loop_
_entity_poly.entity_id
_entity_poly.type
_entity_poly.pdbx_seq_one_letter_code
_entity_poly.pdbx_strand_id
1 'polypeptide(L)'
;MQKVKTIDDVEWNGKRVFVRVDFNVPLDSNCNVTDDTRITAAVPTIRKLSEDGAKVILASHLGRPKGERVSELSLAPVAPILAAKLGLPVLFLDDCIGQSVKTAVDYLENGQVALLENLRYHSGETQNESEFATKLSQLADC
;
A
#
# COMPACT_ATOMS: atom_id res chain seq x y z
N MET A 1 0.31 -21.33 -22.18
CA MET A 1 0.17 -20.26 -21.17
C MET A 1 1.36 -20.32 -20.23
N GLN A 2 2.09 -19.21 -20.04
CA GLN A 2 3.11 -19.13 -18.99
C GLN A 2 2.42 -19.24 -17.63
N LYS A 3 2.97 -20.07 -16.73
CA LYS A 3 2.50 -20.16 -15.34
C LYS A 3 2.78 -18.82 -14.67
N VAL A 4 1.74 -18.18 -14.14
CA VAL A 4 1.89 -16.96 -13.33
C VAL A 4 2.61 -17.34 -12.05
N LYS A 5 3.71 -16.64 -11.73
CA LYS A 5 4.39 -16.81 -10.44
C LYS A 5 3.49 -16.27 -9.34
N THR A 6 3.44 -17.00 -8.23
CA THR A 6 2.67 -16.65 -7.05
C THR A 6 3.60 -16.19 -5.93
N ILE A 7 3.01 -15.67 -4.85
CA ILE A 7 3.80 -15.27 -3.69
C ILE A 7 4.47 -16.46 -2.99
N ASP A 8 4.03 -17.69 -3.26
CA ASP A 8 4.57 -18.91 -2.68
C ASP A 8 5.84 -19.39 -3.40
N ASP A 9 6.16 -18.81 -4.57
CA ASP A 9 7.32 -19.20 -5.39
C ASP A 9 8.59 -18.38 -5.08
N VAL A 10 8.59 -17.55 -4.03
CA VAL A 10 9.65 -16.57 -3.75
C VAL A 10 9.99 -16.51 -2.27
N GLU A 11 11.29 -16.42 -1.95
CA GLU A 11 11.81 -16.12 -0.62
C GLU A 11 11.69 -14.62 -0.34
N TRP A 12 11.01 -14.24 0.75
CA TRP A 12 10.69 -12.84 1.04
C TRP A 12 11.53 -12.17 2.12
N ASN A 13 12.19 -12.96 2.98
CA ASN A 13 12.91 -12.42 4.13
C ASN A 13 13.91 -11.32 3.72
N GLY A 14 13.74 -10.13 4.31
CA GLY A 14 14.58 -8.96 4.06
C GLY A 14 14.28 -8.17 2.78
N LYS A 15 13.38 -8.65 1.91
CA LYS A 15 13.00 -7.94 0.68
C LYS A 15 11.95 -6.88 0.95
N ARG A 16 12.07 -5.75 0.28
CA ARG A 16 11.02 -4.73 0.17
C ARG A 16 10.07 -5.14 -0.92
N VAL A 17 8.79 -5.31 -0.59
CA VAL A 17 7.77 -5.83 -1.51
C VAL A 17 6.69 -4.79 -1.72
N PHE A 18 6.54 -4.35 -2.98
CA PHE A 18 5.45 -3.45 -3.34
C PHE A 18 4.18 -4.27 -3.63
N VAL A 19 3.15 -4.09 -2.80
CA VAL A 19 1.88 -4.81 -2.94
C VAL A 19 0.79 -3.84 -3.35
N ARG A 20 0.35 -3.96 -4.61
CA ARG A 20 -0.83 -3.25 -5.11
C ARG A 20 -2.09 -3.93 -4.57
N VAL A 21 -2.81 -3.24 -3.70
CA VAL A 21 -4.05 -3.73 -3.06
C VAL A 21 -5.25 -2.87 -3.44
N ASP A 22 -6.45 -3.44 -3.36
CA ASP A 22 -7.70 -2.69 -3.52
C ASP A 22 -8.28 -2.32 -2.16
N PHE A 23 -8.03 -1.08 -1.73
CA PHE A 23 -8.63 -0.43 -0.56
C PHE A 23 -9.53 0.71 -0.98
N ASN A 24 -10.11 0.64 -2.18
CA ASN A 24 -11.15 1.57 -2.60
C ASN A 24 -12.46 1.20 -1.87
N VAL A 25 -12.54 1.56 -0.59
CA VAL A 25 -13.65 1.30 0.33
C VAL A 25 -14.61 2.48 0.38
N PRO A 26 -15.92 2.25 0.63
CA PRO A 26 -16.84 3.35 0.87
C PRO A 26 -16.54 4.05 2.19
N LEU A 27 -16.61 5.38 2.16
CA LEU A 27 -16.48 6.25 3.33
C LEU A 27 -17.81 6.97 3.62
N ASP A 28 -18.11 7.20 4.89
CA ASP A 28 -19.21 8.09 5.31
C ASP A 28 -18.82 9.57 5.21
N SER A 29 -19.76 10.46 5.55
CA SER A 29 -19.54 11.92 5.55
C SER A 29 -18.46 12.39 6.53
N ASN A 30 -18.07 11.56 7.49
CA ASN A 30 -17.01 11.83 8.47
C ASN A 30 -15.68 11.13 8.07
N CYS A 31 -15.58 10.60 6.85
CA CYS A 31 -14.42 9.86 6.33
C CYS A 31 -14.13 8.54 7.07
N ASN A 32 -15.13 7.94 7.72
CA ASN A 32 -14.99 6.62 8.31
C ASN A 32 -15.31 5.52 7.29
N VAL A 33 -14.56 4.43 7.32
CA VAL A 33 -14.83 3.26 6.48
C VAL A 33 -16.14 2.60 6.91
N THR A 34 -17.10 2.49 5.99
CA THR A 34 -18.40 1.86 6.26
C THR A 34 -18.46 0.38 5.88
N ASP A 35 -17.55 -0.07 5.01
CA ASP A 35 -17.41 -1.46 4.60
C ASP A 35 -15.92 -1.79 4.42
N ASP A 36 -15.42 -2.71 5.27
CA ASP A 36 -14.02 -3.11 5.31
C ASP A 36 -13.74 -4.44 4.59
N THR A 37 -14.71 -4.97 3.81
CA THR A 37 -14.60 -6.26 3.12
C THR A 37 -13.35 -6.34 2.26
N ARG A 38 -13.02 -5.27 1.54
CA ARG A 38 -11.83 -5.21 0.68
C ARG A 38 -10.52 -5.21 1.49
N ILE A 39 -10.52 -4.54 2.65
CA ILE A 39 -9.37 -4.54 3.57
C ILE A 39 -9.17 -5.97 4.08
N THR A 40 -10.24 -6.60 4.56
CA THR A 40 -10.23 -7.98 5.06
C THR A 40 -9.74 -8.98 3.99
N ALA A 41 -10.14 -8.80 2.73
CA ALA A 41 -9.72 -9.67 1.63
C ALA A 41 -8.21 -9.63 1.35
N ALA A 42 -7.53 -8.51 1.63
CA ALA A 42 -6.09 -8.38 1.42
C ALA A 42 -5.24 -8.93 2.59
N VAL A 43 -5.83 -9.08 3.78
CA VAL A 43 -5.13 -9.50 5.01
C VAL A 43 -4.32 -10.79 4.83
N PRO A 44 -4.83 -11.87 4.20
CA PRO A 44 -4.06 -13.12 4.08
C PRO A 44 -2.74 -12.94 3.33
N THR A 45 -2.72 -12.18 2.23
CA THR A 45 -1.51 -11.91 1.45
C THR A 45 -0.52 -11.08 2.25
N ILE A 46 -0.99 -10.03 2.92
CA ILE A 46 -0.14 -9.11 3.69
C ILE A 46 0.48 -9.85 4.88
N ARG A 47 -0.34 -10.63 5.59
CA ARG A 47 0.09 -11.45 6.74
C ARG A 47 1.17 -12.44 6.31
N LYS A 48 0.96 -13.19 5.23
CA LYS A 48 1.94 -14.14 4.70
C LYS A 48 3.29 -13.48 4.41
N LEU A 49 3.29 -12.38 3.67
CA LEU A 49 4.52 -11.65 3.33
C LEU A 49 5.24 -11.14 4.60
N SER A 50 4.48 -10.56 5.53
CA SER A 50 5.00 -10.08 6.81
C SER A 50 5.61 -11.21 7.66
N GLU A 51 4.90 -12.34 7.80
CA GLU A 51 5.38 -13.51 8.55
C GLU A 51 6.61 -14.16 7.91
N ASP A 52 6.73 -14.10 6.58
CA ASP A 52 7.93 -14.53 5.84
C ASP A 52 9.10 -13.53 5.92
N GLY A 53 8.96 -12.44 6.68
CA GLY A 53 10.02 -11.46 6.91
C GLY A 53 10.16 -10.41 5.81
N ALA A 54 9.17 -10.24 4.94
CA ALA A 54 9.14 -9.15 3.96
C ALA A 54 8.97 -7.79 4.66
N LYS A 55 9.49 -6.73 4.03
CA LYS A 55 9.15 -5.34 4.34
C LYS A 55 8.04 -4.92 3.38
N VAL A 56 6.80 -4.93 3.85
CA VAL A 56 5.63 -4.81 2.96
C VAL A 56 5.26 -3.34 2.75
N ILE A 57 5.22 -2.91 1.49
CA ILE A 57 4.83 -1.55 1.08
C ILE A 57 3.50 -1.65 0.32
N LEU A 58 2.42 -1.27 0.97
CA LEU A 58 1.07 -1.31 0.41
C LEU A 58 0.78 -0.04 -0.36
N ALA A 59 0.24 -0.19 -1.56
CA ALA A 59 -0.22 0.92 -2.36
C ALA A 59 -1.64 0.68 -2.85
N SER A 60 -2.54 1.63 -2.57
CA SER A 60 -3.92 1.55 -3.03
C SER A 60 -4.37 2.84 -3.71
N HIS A 61 -5.61 2.85 -4.16
CA HIS A 61 -6.29 4.05 -4.59
C HIS A 61 -7.62 4.14 -3.87
N LEU A 62 -8.11 5.36 -3.69
CA LEU A 62 -9.43 5.61 -3.13
C LEU A 62 -10.15 6.66 -3.98
N GLY A 63 -11.34 6.32 -4.46
CA GLY A 63 -12.13 7.20 -5.31
C GLY A 63 -11.39 7.67 -6.56
N ARG A 64 -11.72 8.90 -7.00
CA ARG A 64 -11.15 9.53 -8.21
C ARG A 64 -10.81 11.00 -7.93
N PRO A 65 -9.70 11.27 -7.23
CA PRO A 65 -9.27 12.62 -6.89
C PRO A 65 -8.66 13.42 -8.06
N LYS A 66 -8.57 12.83 -9.27
CA LYS A 66 -8.09 13.48 -10.51
C LYS A 66 -6.70 14.15 -10.39
N GLY A 67 -5.81 13.60 -9.56
CA GLY A 67 -4.45 14.15 -9.38
C GLY A 67 -4.37 15.29 -8.36
N GLU A 68 -5.42 15.53 -7.57
CA GLU A 68 -5.42 16.53 -6.51
C GLU A 68 -5.49 15.88 -5.13
N ARG A 69 -4.88 16.49 -4.11
CA ARG A 69 -5.02 16.02 -2.73
C ARG A 69 -6.38 16.43 -2.18
N VAL A 70 -7.26 15.45 -2.02
CA VAL A 70 -8.61 15.62 -1.43
C VAL A 70 -8.65 14.86 -0.13
N SER A 71 -8.71 15.55 1.02
CA SER A 71 -8.65 14.96 2.37
C SER A 71 -9.62 13.80 2.58
N GLU A 72 -10.81 13.91 2.01
CA GLU A 72 -11.90 12.95 2.08
C GLU A 72 -11.62 11.66 1.29
N LEU A 73 -10.57 11.66 0.46
CA LEU A 73 -10.11 10.51 -0.31
C LEU A 73 -8.73 10.02 0.16
N SER A 74 -8.33 10.34 1.40
CA SER A 74 -7.10 9.83 2.01
C SER A 74 -7.26 8.36 2.42
N LEU A 75 -6.16 7.61 2.38
CA LEU A 75 -6.08 6.25 2.92
C LEU A 75 -5.76 6.22 4.43
N ALA A 76 -5.58 7.37 5.08
CA ALA A 76 -5.31 7.46 6.51
C ALA A 76 -6.34 6.69 7.37
N PRO A 77 -7.66 6.70 7.09
CA PRO A 77 -8.65 5.92 7.86
C PRO A 77 -8.50 4.40 7.70
N VAL A 78 -7.87 3.93 6.61
CA VAL A 78 -7.66 2.50 6.33
C VAL A 78 -6.54 1.92 7.19
N ALA A 79 -5.48 2.71 7.45
CA ALA A 79 -4.31 2.26 8.21
C ALA A 79 -4.65 1.66 9.60
N PRO A 80 -5.42 2.33 10.49
CA PRO A 80 -5.74 1.78 11.80
C PRO A 80 -6.62 0.51 11.73
N ILE A 81 -7.54 0.44 10.75
CA ILE A 81 -8.40 -0.74 10.54
C ILE A 81 -7.55 -1.93 10.10
N LEU A 82 -6.64 -1.70 9.15
CA LEU A 82 -5.72 -2.72 8.67
C LEU A 82 -4.80 -3.20 9.79
N ALA A 83 -4.25 -2.29 10.60
CA ALA A 83 -3.41 -2.63 11.76
C ALA A 83 -4.16 -3.52 12.76
N ALA A 84 -5.42 -3.19 13.07
CA ALA A 84 -6.26 -4.00 13.95
C ALA A 84 -6.50 -5.41 13.39
N LYS A 85 -6.75 -5.54 12.08
CA LYS A 85 -6.98 -6.85 11.43
C LYS A 85 -5.71 -7.68 11.29
N LEU A 86 -4.56 -7.04 11.09
CA LEU A 86 -3.26 -7.72 11.03
C LEU A 86 -2.76 -8.11 12.42
N GLY A 87 -3.11 -7.35 13.46
CA GLY A 87 -2.55 -7.50 14.80
C GLY A 87 -1.12 -6.96 14.92
N LEU A 88 -0.71 -6.06 14.02
CA LEU A 88 0.61 -5.45 13.96
C LEU A 88 0.50 -3.98 13.51
N PRO A 89 1.43 -3.10 13.92
CA PRO A 89 1.38 -1.69 13.55
C PRO A 89 1.59 -1.50 12.04
N VAL A 90 0.75 -0.66 11.42
CA VAL A 90 0.90 -0.24 10.02
C VAL A 90 1.39 1.19 9.99
N LEU A 91 2.56 1.41 9.37
CA LEU A 91 3.11 2.75 9.18
C LEU A 91 2.40 3.44 8.02
N PHE A 92 1.62 4.48 8.30
CA PHE A 92 1.02 5.29 7.25
C PHE A 92 1.99 6.36 6.76
N LEU A 93 2.15 6.48 5.45
CA LEU A 93 2.95 7.53 4.79
C LEU A 93 2.00 8.48 4.06
N ASP A 94 2.16 9.77 4.30
CA ASP A 94 1.30 10.86 3.76
C ASP A 94 1.61 11.23 2.30
N ASP A 95 2.46 10.45 1.64
CA ASP A 95 2.73 10.51 0.21
C ASP A 95 3.08 9.10 -0.33
N CYS A 96 3.15 8.97 -1.65
CA CYS A 96 3.50 7.77 -2.39
C CYS A 96 4.95 7.78 -2.88
N ILE A 97 5.53 8.96 -3.04
CA ILE A 97 6.84 9.18 -3.63
C ILE A 97 7.60 10.27 -2.86
N GLY A 98 8.90 10.40 -3.12
CA GLY A 98 9.75 11.44 -2.55
C GLY A 98 10.68 10.94 -1.45
N GLN A 99 11.53 11.83 -0.97
CA GLN A 99 12.64 11.47 -0.08
C GLN A 99 12.15 10.98 1.29
N SER A 100 11.08 11.57 1.84
CA SER A 100 10.47 11.14 3.11
C SER A 100 9.97 9.70 3.03
N VAL A 101 9.23 9.37 1.96
CA VAL A 101 8.72 8.01 1.71
C VAL A 101 9.86 7.03 1.56
N LYS A 102 10.86 7.35 0.72
CA LYS A 102 12.04 6.49 0.54
C LYS A 102 12.75 6.22 1.87
N THR A 103 13.01 7.27 2.64
CA THR A 103 13.66 7.14 3.95
C THR A 103 12.85 6.28 4.90
N ALA A 104 11.53 6.48 4.99
CA ALA A 104 10.67 5.68 5.84
C ALA A 104 10.65 4.19 5.44
N VAL A 105 10.59 3.90 4.14
CA VAL A 105 10.66 2.53 3.61
C VAL A 105 12.02 1.88 3.87
N ASP A 106 13.11 2.62 3.74
CA ASP A 106 14.47 2.13 4.02
C ASP A 106 14.65 1.76 5.52
N TYR A 107 13.92 2.43 6.42
CA TYR A 107 13.90 2.13 7.86
C TYR A 107 12.97 1.00 8.28
N LEU A 108 12.14 0.45 7.38
CA LEU A 108 11.30 -0.68 7.72
C LEU A 108 12.14 -1.89 8.14
N GLU A 109 11.76 -2.50 9.25
CA GLU A 109 12.30 -3.78 9.71
C GLU A 109 11.56 -4.95 9.04
N ASN A 110 12.18 -6.12 9.05
CA ASN A 110 11.57 -7.32 8.47
C ASN A 110 10.23 -7.63 9.17
N GLY A 111 9.22 -7.92 8.38
CA GLY A 111 7.85 -8.17 8.84
C GLY A 111 7.02 -6.90 9.06
N GLN A 112 7.60 -5.70 8.98
CA GLN A 112 6.83 -4.46 9.11
C GLN A 112 6.06 -4.14 7.83
N VAL A 113 4.96 -3.41 8.01
CA VAL A 113 4.02 -3.03 6.95
C VAL A 113 3.88 -1.52 6.92
N ALA A 114 4.03 -0.93 5.74
CA ALA A 114 3.72 0.46 5.45
C ALA A 114 2.56 0.57 4.47
N LEU A 115 1.74 1.61 4.62
CA LEU A 115 0.69 1.98 3.68
C LEU A 115 1.00 3.37 3.12
N LEU A 116 1.20 3.43 1.80
CA LEU A 116 1.32 4.68 1.07
C LEU A 116 -0.02 5.40 0.99
N GLU A 117 0.03 6.72 0.83
CA GLU A 117 -1.15 7.52 0.54
C GLU A 117 -1.78 7.13 -0.82
N ASN A 118 -2.95 7.68 -1.12
CA ASN A 118 -3.71 7.44 -2.34
C ASN A 118 -2.89 7.73 -3.61
N LEU A 119 -2.54 6.69 -4.37
CA LEU A 119 -1.76 6.82 -5.61
C LEU A 119 -2.38 7.81 -6.60
N ARG A 120 -3.73 7.94 -6.61
CA ARG A 120 -4.43 8.83 -7.56
C ARG A 120 -4.33 10.31 -7.21
N TYR A 121 -3.72 10.68 -6.08
CA TYR A 121 -3.28 12.06 -5.85
C TYR A 121 -2.17 12.50 -6.82
N HIS A 122 -1.49 11.54 -7.45
CA HIS A 122 -0.55 11.81 -8.52
C HIS A 122 -1.23 11.53 -9.87
N SER A 123 -1.30 12.53 -10.75
CA SER A 123 -1.89 12.37 -12.10
C SER A 123 -1.20 11.27 -12.90
N GLY A 124 0.10 11.07 -12.66
CA GLY A 124 0.92 10.05 -13.30
C GLY A 124 0.43 8.62 -13.10
N GLU A 125 -0.29 8.32 -12.02
CA GLU A 125 -0.93 7.01 -11.82
C GLU A 125 -1.99 6.75 -12.91
N THR A 126 -2.84 7.74 -13.18
CA THR A 126 -3.93 7.59 -14.16
C THR A 126 -3.47 7.70 -15.61
N GLN A 127 -2.35 8.38 -15.84
CA GLN A 127 -1.75 8.57 -17.16
C GLN A 127 -0.72 7.48 -17.52
N ASN A 128 -0.45 6.55 -16.60
CA ASN A 128 0.58 5.52 -16.75
C ASN A 128 1.96 6.14 -17.08
N GLU A 129 2.31 7.21 -16.36
CA GLU A 129 3.56 7.93 -16.57
C GLU A 129 4.76 7.09 -16.10
N SER A 130 5.70 6.85 -17.01
CA SER A 130 6.90 6.05 -16.72
C SER A 130 7.74 6.61 -15.56
N GLU A 131 7.79 7.93 -15.40
CA GLU A 131 8.53 8.57 -14.32
C GLU A 131 7.89 8.26 -12.95
N PHE A 132 6.56 8.28 -12.88
CA PHE A 132 5.83 7.93 -11.65
C PHE A 132 6.05 6.45 -11.29
N ALA A 133 5.92 5.56 -12.27
CA ALA A 133 6.22 4.13 -12.07
C ALA A 133 7.67 3.89 -11.61
N THR A 134 8.63 4.65 -12.16
CA THR A 134 10.05 4.57 -11.77
C THR A 134 10.27 5.02 -10.33
N LYS A 135 9.56 6.05 -9.86
CA LYS A 135 9.65 6.51 -8.46
C LYS A 135 9.09 5.48 -7.48
N LEU A 136 7.99 4.81 -7.85
CA LEU A 136 7.41 3.73 -7.03
C LEU A 136 8.32 2.49 -6.99
N SER A 137 8.92 2.11 -8.12
CA SER A 137 9.78 0.92 -8.18
C SER A 137 11.05 1.07 -7.34
N GLN A 138 11.54 2.29 -7.12
CA GLN A 138 12.68 2.56 -6.24
C GLN A 138 12.43 2.23 -4.77
N LEU A 139 11.17 2.09 -4.35
CA LEU A 139 10.80 1.76 -2.98
C LEU A 139 10.91 0.26 -2.68
N ALA A 140 10.92 -0.60 -3.70
CA ALA A 140 10.83 -2.05 -3.53
C ALA A 140 11.85 -2.80 -4.37
N ASP A 141 12.12 -4.04 -3.97
CA ASP A 141 12.97 -4.97 -4.70
C ASP A 141 12.13 -5.83 -5.66
N CYS A 142 10.81 -5.90 -5.43
CA CYS A 142 9.83 -6.65 -6.21
C CYS A 142 8.40 -6.12 -6.08
#